data_AF-A0A958JF69-F1
#
_entry.id   AF-A0A958JF69-F1
#
_cell.length_a   1.000
_cell.length_b   1.000
_cell.length_c   1.000
_cell.angle_alpha   90.00
_cell.angle_beta   90.00
_cell.angle_gamma   90.00
#
_symmetry.space_group_name_H-M   'P 1'
#
loop_
_entity.id
_entity.type
_entity.pdbx_description
1 polymer ?
#
loop_
_entity_poly.entity_id
_entity_poly.type
_entity_poly.pdbx_seq_one_letter_code
_entity_poly.pdbx_strand_id
1 'polypeptide(L)' 'MTLTDTDNVDRIELGEKTIYLVGTAHISKASVELTERVIRELAPDTVAVELC' A
#
# COMPACT_ATOMS: atom_id res chain seq x y z
N MET A 1 -3.44 12.85 9.72
CA MET A 1 -2.87 11.49 9.72
C MET A 1 -2.46 11.21 8.29
N THR A 2 -1.17 11.22 8.01
CA THR A 2 -0.63 10.82 6.70
C THR A 2 -0.67 9.30 6.62
N LEU A 3 -0.93 8.71 5.45
CA LEU A 3 -1.04 7.25 5.27
C LEU A 3 0.16 6.45 5.79
N THR A 4 1.32 7.10 5.94
CA THR A 4 2.53 6.56 6.57
C THR A 4 2.41 6.29 8.07
N ASP A 5 1.33 6.69 8.74
CA ASP A 5 1.01 6.36 10.15
C ASP A 5 0.23 5.04 10.28
N THR A 6 0.03 4.28 9.19
CA THR A 6 -0.60 2.95 9.27
C THR A 6 0.47 1.86 9.36
N ASP A 7 0.32 0.95 10.33
CA ASP A 7 1.32 -0.07 10.70
C ASP A 7 1.77 -1.02 9.56
N ASN A 8 1.13 -0.99 8.39
CA ASN A 8 1.42 -1.89 7.26
C ASN A 8 1.60 -1.16 5.92
N VAL A 9 1.94 0.14 5.93
CA VAL A 9 2.24 0.89 4.71
C VAL A 9 3.58 1.58 4.83
N ASP A 10 4.57 1.07 4.10
CA ASP A 10 5.90 1.67 4.02
C ASP A 10 6.01 2.56 2.79
N ARG A 11 6.60 3.74 2.95
CA ARG A 11 6.93 4.65 1.84
C ARG A 11 8.42 4.55 1.53
N ILE A 12 8.73 4.23 0.27
CA ILE A 12 10.09 4.05 -0.24
C ILE A 12 10.32 5.06 -1.37
N GLU A 13 11.36 5.88 -1.25
CA GLU A 13 11.79 6.79 -2.33
C GLU A 13 12.86 6.11 -3.20
N LEU A 14 12.65 6.10 -4.50
CA LEU A 14 13.56 5.52 -5.49
C LEU A 14 13.74 6.47 -6.67
N GLY A 15 14.71 7.38 -6.52
CA GLY A 15 14.94 8.44 -7.51
C GLY A 15 13.74 9.38 -7.61
N GLU A 16 13.12 9.43 -8.79
CA GLU A 16 11.90 10.22 -9.04
C GLU A 16 10.61 9.43 -8.78
N LYS A 17 10.71 8.18 -8.33
CA LYS A 17 9.56 7.33 -8.03
C LYS A 17 9.36 7.21 -6.53
N THR A 18 8.11 7.30 -6.10
CA THR A 18 7.70 6.92 -4.76
C THR A 18 6.94 5.60 -4.83
N ILE A 19 7.36 4.62 -4.03
CA ILE A 19 6.72 3.31 -3.91
C ILE A 19 6.05 3.24 -2.54
N TYR A 20 4.79 2.82 -2.53
CA TYR A 20 4.07 2.50 -1.31
C TYR A 20 3.91 0.99 -1.22
N LEU A 21 4.62 0.38 -0.27
CA LEU A 21 4.57 -1.05 -0.02
C LEU A 21 3.50 -1.34 1.03
N VAL A 22 2.49 -2.12 0.65
CA VAL A 22 1.38 -2.48 1.52
C VAL A 22 1.53 -3.93 1.97
N GLY A 23 1.81 -4.14 3.26
CA GLY A 23 1.87 -5.46 3.86
C GLY A 23 0.48 -6.08 3.96
N THR A 24 0.33 -7.33 3.49
CA THR A 24 -0.93 -8.09 3.62
C THR A 24 -0.70 -9.43 4.29
N ALA A 25 -1.71 -9.91 5.01
CA ALA A 25 -1.75 -11.30 5.47
C ALA A 25 -2.60 -12.13 4.49
N HIS A 26 -2.20 -13.39 4.26
CA HIS A 26 -2.77 -14.29 3.23
C HIS A 26 -4.31 -14.35 3.21
N ILE A 27 -4.97 -14.24 4.37
CA ILE A 27 -6.43 -14.24 4.48
C ILE A 27 -6.83 -13.22 5.57
N SER A 28 -6.99 -11.95 5.20
CA SER A 28 -7.34 -10.88 6.15
C SER A 28 -8.25 -9.82 5.54
N LYS A 29 -9.44 -9.64 6.13
CA LYS A 29 -10.37 -8.56 5.77
C LYS A 29 -9.74 -7.18 5.97
N ALA A 30 -8.96 -7.02 7.03
CA ALA A 30 -8.26 -5.78 7.31
C ALA A 30 -7.22 -5.45 6.23
N SER A 31 -6.56 -6.46 5.66
CA SER A 31 -5.63 -6.26 4.53
C SER A 31 -6.37 -5.79 3.28
N VAL A 32 -7.54 -6.38 2.96
CA VAL A 32 -8.36 -5.93 1.82
C VAL A 32 -8.81 -4.48 2.00
N GLU A 33 -9.34 -4.13 3.18
CA GLU A 33 -9.81 -2.77 3.48
C GLU A 33 -8.67 -1.74 3.48
N LEU A 34 -7.47 -2.13 3.92
CA LEU A 34 -6.28 -1.28 3.84
C LEU A 34 -5.88 -1.04 2.38
N THR A 35 -5.75 -2.10 1.59
CA THR A 35 -5.36 -2.00 0.17
C THR A 35 -6.34 -1.13 -0.61
N GLU A 36 -7.65 -1.34 -0.43
CA GLU A 36 -8.67 -0.50 -1.09
C GLU A 36 -8.53 0.98 -0.74
N ARG A 37 -8.29 1.29 0.54
CA ARG A 37 -8.12 2.67 1.01
C ARG A 37 -6.86 3.32 0.44
N VAL A 38 -5.74 2.61 0.50
CA VAL A 38 -4.45 3.09 -0.02
C VAL A 38 -4.55 3.41 -1.51
N ILE A 39 -5.16 2.53 -2.31
CA ILE A 39 -5.33 2.76 -3.75
C ILE A 39 -6.23 3.98 -4.01
N ARG A 40 -7.34 4.12 -3.27
CA ARG A 40 -8.26 5.25 -3.45
C ARG A 40 -7.66 6.59 -3.06
N GLU A 41 -6.91 6.64 -1.96
CA GLU A 41 -6.37 7.89 -1.42
C GLU A 41 -5.09 8.33 -2.16
N LEU A 42 -4.21 7.38 -2.53
CA LEU A 42 -2.96 7.70 -3.23
C LEU A 42 -3.14 7.78 -4.75
N ALA A 43 -4.14 7.09 -5.31
CA ALA A 43 -4.38 7.00 -6.75
C ALA A 43 -3.09 6.75 -7.56
N PRO A 44 -2.32 5.69 -7.27
CA PRO A 44 -1.02 5.47 -7.89
C PRO A 44 -1.16 5.19 -9.39
N ASP A 45 -0.17 5.60 -10.18
CA ASP A 45 -0.12 5.33 -11.62
C ASP A 45 -0.02 3.83 -11.94
N THR A 46 0.44 3.02 -10.99
CA THR A 46 0.65 1.58 -11.18
C THR A 46 0.43 0.83 -9.87
N VAL A 47 -0.23 -0.33 -9.96
CA VAL A 47 -0.38 -1.29 -8.85
C VAL A 47 0.32 -2.58 -9.24
N ALA A 48 1.35 -2.97 -8.48
CA ALA A 48 2.01 -4.27 -8.59
C ALA A 48 1.43 -5.22 -7.55
N VAL A 49 1.18 -6.47 -7.95
CA VAL A 49 0.62 -7.50 -7.07
C VAL A 49 1.58 -8.68 -7.03
N GLU A 50 2.01 -9.05 -5.82
CA GLU A 50 2.69 -10.31 -5.57
C GLU A 50 1.62 -11.39 -5.29
N LEU A 51 1.71 -12.53 -5.98
CA LEU A 51 0.85 -13.69 -5.76
C LEU A 51 1.75 -14.84 -5.32
N CYS A 52 1.49 -15.38 -4.12
CA CYS A 52 2.16 -16.57 -3.59
C CYS A 52 1.57 -17.87 -4.16
#